data_AF-A0A835LYG2-F1
#
_entry.id   AF-A0A835LYG2-F1
#
_cell.length_a   1.000
_cell.length_b   1.000
_cell.length_c   1.000
_cell.angle_alpha   90.00
_cell.angle_beta   90.00
_cell.angle_gamma   90.00
#
_symmetry.space_group_name_H-M   'P 1'
#
loop_
_entity.id
_entity.type
_entity.pdbx_description
1 polymer ?
#
loop_
_entity_poly.entity_id
_entity_poly.type
_entity_poly.pdbx_seq_one_letter_code
_entity_poly.pdbx_strand_id
1 'polypeptide(L)'
;MMHSSPSQHIEAILPLPCRSLPFRKSSLMWGSIEFMEVFKVLPQQPHLCPLEQYNEEAREGIAIGKMLIFANLVKETMELQLDVPRSIFKSKLEVLTDIEDCGFTVQPIRSRFEEFLRIKDSYNELFDNAKTVEREVHEEKLKYDELQEFVHVLMVDKETKGHSVTGLQRTVDAIMERIQGAMLDFNRLDASPW
;
A
#
# COMPACT_ATOMS: atom_id res chain seq x y z
N MET A 1 57.81 -26.63 -33.25
CA MET A 1 58.19 -26.07 -31.93
C MET A 1 57.30 -24.87 -31.69
N MET A 2 56.45 -24.93 -30.67
CA MET A 2 55.50 -23.86 -30.34
C MET A 2 56.19 -22.83 -29.45
N HIS A 3 55.99 -21.55 -29.78
CA HIS A 3 56.43 -20.43 -28.95
C HIS A 3 55.36 -20.17 -27.88
N SER A 4 55.70 -20.45 -26.61
CA SER A 4 54.84 -20.13 -25.47
C SER A 4 55.23 -18.77 -24.90
N SER A 5 54.29 -17.82 -24.98
CA SER A 5 54.34 -16.55 -24.24
C SER A 5 53.97 -16.79 -22.77
N PRO A 6 54.60 -16.13 -21.78
CA PRO A 6 54.18 -16.20 -20.40
C PRO A 6 53.05 -15.20 -20.16
N SER A 7 51.84 -15.70 -19.88
CA SER A 7 50.75 -14.91 -19.33
C SER A 7 51.14 -14.43 -17.93
N GLN A 8 51.41 -13.13 -17.79
CA GLN A 8 51.51 -12.47 -16.50
C GLN A 8 50.10 -12.37 -15.90
N HIS A 9 49.77 -13.29 -15.00
CA HIS A 9 48.65 -13.11 -14.09
C HIS A 9 49.00 -11.97 -13.13
N ILE A 10 48.36 -10.81 -13.35
CA ILE A 10 48.24 -9.78 -12.33
C ILE A 10 47.31 -10.37 -11.27
N GLU A 11 47.90 -10.92 -10.22
CA GLU A 11 47.19 -11.31 -9.01
C GLU A 11 46.69 -10.03 -8.36
N ALA A 12 45.38 -9.79 -8.45
CA ALA A 12 44.72 -8.72 -7.74
C ALA A 12 45.01 -8.91 -6.25
N ILE A 13 45.76 -7.97 -5.66
CA ILE A 13 46.01 -7.93 -4.22
C ILE A 13 44.66 -7.76 -3.53
N LEU A 14 44.07 -8.87 -3.09
CA LEU A 14 42.95 -8.84 -2.17
C LEU A 14 43.44 -8.15 -0.88
N PRO A 15 42.75 -7.11 -0.37
CA PRO A 15 43.15 -6.48 0.88
C PRO A 15 43.16 -7.56 1.98
N LEU A 16 44.29 -7.68 2.65
CA LEU A 16 44.48 -8.62 3.75
C LEU A 16 43.34 -8.46 4.78
N PRO A 17 42.78 -9.57 5.31
CA PRO A 17 41.81 -9.49 6.39
C PRO A 17 42.44 -8.77 7.58
N CYS A 18 41.94 -7.57 7.84
CA CYS A 18 42.46 -6.72 8.88
C CYS A 18 42.16 -7.35 10.26
N ARG A 19 43.24 -7.71 10.95
CA ARG A 19 43.23 -8.56 12.16
C ARG A 19 43.11 -7.79 13.47
N SER A 20 43.17 -6.46 13.43
CA SER A 20 43.22 -5.61 14.64
C SER A 20 42.64 -4.22 14.37
N LEU A 21 42.18 -3.56 15.44
CA LEU A 21 41.76 -2.15 15.38
C LEU A 21 42.91 -1.27 14.86
N PRO A 22 42.65 -0.31 13.94
CA PRO A 22 43.69 0.50 13.33
C PRO A 22 44.16 1.69 14.18
N PHE A 23 43.80 1.70 15.47
CA PHE A 23 44.16 2.71 16.45
C PHE A 23 44.05 2.12 17.87
N ARG A 24 44.74 2.75 18.84
CA ARG A 24 44.56 2.45 20.26
C ARG A 24 43.38 3.24 20.81
N LYS A 25 42.48 2.58 21.54
CA LYS A 25 41.44 3.26 22.33
C LYS A 25 42.08 4.01 23.51
N SER A 26 42.12 5.32 23.44
CA SER A 26 42.69 6.23 24.43
C SER A 26 41.65 7.14 25.09
N SER A 27 40.52 7.38 24.41
CA SER A 27 39.43 8.22 24.86
C SER A 27 38.68 7.61 26.05
N LEU A 28 38.37 8.43 27.05
CA LEU A 28 37.53 8.05 28.19
C LEU A 28 36.08 7.75 27.78
N MET A 29 35.66 8.18 26.59
CA MET A 29 34.29 8.00 26.10
C MET A 29 33.93 6.56 25.78
N TRP A 30 34.93 5.69 25.49
CA TRP A 30 34.68 4.30 25.12
C TRP A 30 33.87 3.55 26.18
N GLY A 31 34.17 3.76 27.46
CA GLY A 31 33.44 3.13 28.56
C GLY A 31 31.95 3.50 28.56
N SER A 32 31.62 4.77 28.30
CA SER A 32 30.22 5.20 28.22
C SER A 32 29.51 4.68 26.98
N ILE A 33 30.19 4.67 25.83
CA ILE A 33 29.62 4.24 24.55
C ILE A 33 29.36 2.74 24.54
N GLU A 34 30.36 1.93 24.91
CA GLU A 34 30.25 0.47 24.89
C GLU A 34 29.23 -0.04 25.91
N PHE A 35 28.93 0.75 26.95
CA PHE A 35 27.92 0.42 27.96
C PHE A 35 26.51 0.94 27.63
N MET A 36 26.31 1.62 26.50
CA MET A 36 24.97 2.01 26.07
C MET A 36 24.10 0.76 25.89
N GLU A 37 22.83 0.86 26.29
CA GLU A 37 21.91 -0.29 26.32
C GLU A 37 21.78 -0.99 24.96
N VAL A 38 21.85 -0.22 23.87
CA VAL A 38 21.85 -0.74 22.51
C VAL A 38 22.93 -1.79 22.27
N PHE A 39 24.15 -1.62 22.81
CA PHE A 39 25.25 -2.57 22.62
C PHE A 39 25.19 -3.75 23.57
N LYS A 40 24.34 -3.70 24.60
CA LYS A 40 24.01 -4.87 25.42
C LYS A 40 23.00 -5.76 24.71
N VAL A 41 22.00 -5.15 24.06
CA VAL A 41 20.94 -5.84 23.32
C VAL A 41 21.44 -6.36 21.97
N LEU A 42 22.23 -5.54 21.27
CA LEU A 42 22.85 -5.85 19.98
C LEU A 42 24.37 -5.67 20.07
N PRO A 43 25.11 -6.64 20.66
CA PRO A 43 26.56 -6.57 20.77
C PRO A 43 27.24 -6.35 19.42
N GLN A 44 28.19 -5.42 19.37
CA GLN A 44 28.96 -5.08 18.17
C GLN A 44 30.46 -5.21 18.44
N GLN A 45 31.19 -5.74 17.47
CA GLN A 45 32.66 -5.77 17.45
C GLN A 45 33.17 -5.40 16.05
N PRO A 46 32.98 -4.13 15.62
CA PRO A 46 33.37 -3.71 14.29
C PRO A 46 34.90 -3.71 14.14
N HIS A 47 35.39 -4.16 12.98
CA HIS A 47 36.83 -4.20 12.72
C HIS A 47 37.41 -2.81 12.45
N LEU A 48 36.61 -1.87 11.95
CA LEU A 48 36.95 -0.46 11.70
C LEU A 48 38.13 -0.24 10.75
N CYS A 49 38.60 -1.28 10.07
CA CYS A 49 39.75 -1.25 9.17
C CYS A 49 39.72 -0.20 8.05
N PRO A 50 38.57 0.14 7.43
CA PRO A 50 38.53 1.24 6.48
C PRO A 50 38.98 2.57 7.08
N LEU A 51 39.07 2.71 8.40
CA LEU A 51 39.56 3.93 9.03
C LEU A 51 41.08 4.16 8.84
N GLU A 52 41.84 3.17 8.37
CA GLU A 52 43.26 3.32 8.05
C GLU A 52 43.52 4.41 6.99
N GLN A 53 42.52 4.69 6.14
CA GLN A 53 42.58 5.75 5.13
C GLN A 53 42.67 7.16 5.74
N TYR A 54 42.29 7.34 7.01
CA TYR A 54 42.34 8.61 7.70
C TYR A 54 43.63 8.77 8.52
N ASN A 55 43.96 10.02 8.84
CA ASN A 55 45.04 10.37 9.76
C ASN A 55 44.85 9.63 11.10
N GLU A 56 45.93 9.06 11.64
CA GLU A 56 45.94 8.28 12.88
C GLU A 56 45.26 9.01 14.05
N GLU A 57 45.49 10.32 14.20
CA GLU A 57 44.91 11.15 15.27
C GLU A 57 43.38 11.27 15.15
N ALA A 58 42.82 11.12 13.95
CA ALA A 58 41.38 11.25 13.70
C ALA A 58 40.61 9.91 13.81
N ARG A 59 41.29 8.76 13.67
CA ARG A 59 40.63 7.44 13.57
C ARG A 59 39.74 7.12 14.76
N GLU A 60 40.24 7.39 15.96
CA GLU A 60 39.51 7.13 17.20
C GLU A 60 38.21 7.96 17.28
N GLY A 61 38.27 9.25 16.92
CA GLY A 61 37.10 10.12 16.88
C GLY A 61 36.06 9.66 15.87
N ILE A 62 36.50 9.26 14.68
CA ILE A 62 35.60 8.74 13.63
C ILE A 62 34.95 7.42 14.08
N ALA A 63 35.71 6.54 14.71
CA ALA A 63 35.20 5.29 15.26
C ALA A 63 34.11 5.52 16.32
N ILE A 64 34.35 6.44 17.26
CA ILE A 64 33.35 6.89 18.24
C ILE A 64 32.09 7.41 17.53
N GLY A 65 32.27 8.24 16.50
CA GLY A 65 31.16 8.74 15.69
C GLY A 65 30.34 7.61 15.07
N LYS A 66 30.99 6.61 14.45
CA LYS A 66 30.31 5.45 13.86
C LYS A 66 29.56 4.60 14.89
N MET A 67 30.10 4.42 16.11
CA MET A 67 29.37 3.76 17.20
C MET A 67 28.10 4.54 17.58
N LEU A 68 28.18 5.85 17.73
CA LEU A 68 27.02 6.69 18.05
C LEU A 68 25.99 6.69 16.92
N ILE A 69 26.43 6.69 15.66
CA ILE A 69 25.55 6.55 14.49
C ILE A 69 24.76 5.24 14.58
N PHE A 70 25.44 4.11 14.83
CA PHE A 70 24.76 2.82 15.02
C PHE A 70 23.73 2.87 16.14
N ALA A 71 24.11 3.41 17.30
CA ALA A 71 23.23 3.55 18.46
C ALA A 71 21.96 4.36 18.14
N ASN A 72 22.12 5.48 17.45
CA ASN A 72 21.03 6.33 17.02
C ASN A 72 20.12 5.62 16.01
N LEU A 73 20.68 4.93 15.01
CA LEU A 73 19.89 4.19 14.03
C LEU A 73 19.04 3.10 14.68
N VAL A 74 19.57 2.37 15.66
CA VAL A 74 18.76 1.40 16.42
C VAL A 74 17.62 2.11 17.15
N LYS A 75 17.90 3.19 17.88
CA LYS A 75 16.86 3.95 18.59
C LYS A 75 15.77 4.42 17.63
N GLU A 76 16.15 4.97 16.49
CA GLU A 76 15.20 5.44 15.48
C GLU A 76 14.32 4.31 14.94
N THR A 77 14.82 3.07 14.82
CA THR A 77 13.95 1.95 14.44
C THR A 77 12.85 1.65 15.47
N MET A 78 13.06 2.02 16.74
CA MET A 78 12.05 1.87 17.80
C MET A 78 11.02 3.00 17.79
N GLU A 79 11.33 4.13 17.17
CA GLU A 79 10.53 5.36 17.17
C GLU A 79 10.00 5.72 15.76
N LEU A 80 9.88 4.73 14.87
CA LEU A 80 9.43 4.93 13.48
C LEU A 80 7.98 5.44 13.39
N GLN A 81 7.76 6.45 12.55
CA GLN A 81 6.45 7.05 12.31
C GLN A 81 6.09 7.05 10.81
N LEU A 82 4.80 6.94 10.51
CA LEU A 82 4.29 6.82 9.13
C LEU A 82 4.44 8.11 8.30
N ASP A 83 4.51 9.26 8.95
CA ASP A 83 4.66 10.58 8.32
C ASP A 83 6.09 10.85 7.84
N VAL A 84 7.08 10.11 8.34
CA VAL A 84 8.48 10.27 7.95
C VAL A 84 8.64 10.05 6.43
N PRO A 85 9.29 10.98 5.70
CA PRO A 85 9.47 10.86 4.26
C PRO A 85 10.30 9.62 3.87
N ARG A 86 9.98 9.02 2.72
CA ARG A 86 10.73 7.87 2.16
C ARG A 86 12.22 8.16 1.97
N SER A 87 12.57 9.40 1.61
CA SER A 87 13.96 9.84 1.42
C SER A 87 14.82 9.68 2.67
N ILE A 88 14.21 9.87 3.86
CA ILE A 88 14.90 9.70 5.14
C ILE A 88 15.32 8.25 5.35
N PHE A 89 14.44 7.28 5.05
CA PHE A 89 14.78 5.86 5.13
C PHE A 89 15.88 5.47 4.16
N LYS A 90 15.85 6.00 2.93
CA LYS A 90 16.91 5.76 1.94
C LYS A 90 18.27 6.26 2.45
N SER A 91 18.32 7.49 2.98
CA SER A 91 19.54 8.03 3.57
C SER A 91 20.04 7.18 4.76
N LYS A 92 19.15 6.68 5.61
CA LYS A 92 19.53 5.77 6.71
C LYS A 92 20.09 4.44 6.22
N LEU A 93 19.54 3.86 5.17
CA LEU A 93 20.05 2.64 4.54
C LEU A 93 21.43 2.84 3.90
N GLU A 94 21.70 4.02 3.35
CA GLU A 94 23.03 4.41 2.86
C GLU A 94 24.02 4.47 4.04
N VAL A 95 23.67 5.16 5.13
CA VAL A 95 24.51 5.21 6.34
C VAL A 95 24.77 3.82 6.95
N LEU A 96 23.77 2.92 6.93
CA LEU A 96 23.98 1.54 7.37
C LEU A 96 25.03 0.82 6.53
N THR A 97 25.08 1.09 5.23
CA THR A 97 26.09 0.52 4.34
C THR A 97 27.49 1.05 4.69
N ASP A 98 27.61 2.35 4.95
CA ASP A 98 28.88 2.98 5.33
C ASP A 98 29.48 2.47 6.65
N ILE A 99 28.63 2.03 7.59
CA ILE A 99 29.09 1.43 8.85
C ILE A 99 29.24 -0.09 8.73
N GLU A 100 28.47 -0.77 7.86
CA GLU A 100 28.65 -2.19 7.54
C GLU A 100 30.03 -2.47 6.96
N ASP A 101 30.53 -1.59 6.08
CA ASP A 101 31.90 -1.64 5.55
C ASP A 101 32.97 -1.58 6.65
N CYS A 102 32.63 -0.99 7.80
CA CYS A 102 33.50 -0.92 8.97
C CYS A 102 33.34 -2.12 9.92
N GLY A 103 32.51 -3.11 9.56
CA GLY A 103 32.31 -4.35 10.30
C GLY A 103 31.13 -4.34 11.27
N PHE A 104 30.23 -3.37 11.17
CA PHE A 104 29.02 -3.37 11.99
C PHE A 104 28.01 -4.41 11.48
N THR A 105 27.40 -5.15 12.39
CA THR A 105 26.27 -6.04 12.08
C THR A 105 25.00 -5.20 11.98
N VAL A 106 24.64 -4.78 10.77
CA VAL A 106 23.51 -3.86 10.53
C VAL A 106 22.20 -4.52 10.12
N GLN A 107 22.23 -5.82 9.78
CA GLN A 107 21.10 -6.53 9.19
C GLN A 107 19.78 -6.41 9.98
N PRO A 108 19.76 -6.53 11.33
CA PRO A 108 18.52 -6.36 12.09
C PRO A 108 17.87 -4.97 11.91
N ILE A 109 18.69 -3.94 11.76
CA ILE A 109 18.25 -2.55 11.58
C ILE A 109 17.79 -2.35 10.12
N ARG A 110 18.60 -2.86 9.17
CA ARG A 110 18.31 -2.80 7.73
C ARG A 110 16.96 -3.42 7.41
N SER A 111 16.73 -4.66 7.86
CA SER A 111 15.46 -5.36 7.64
C SER A 111 14.27 -4.60 8.24
N ARG A 112 14.45 -3.93 9.39
CA ARG A 112 13.39 -3.15 10.03
C ARG A 112 13.04 -1.89 9.23
N PHE A 113 14.01 -1.17 8.70
CA PHE A 113 13.74 -0.03 7.81
C PHE A 113 13.09 -0.49 6.48
N GLU A 114 13.54 -1.61 5.91
CA GLU A 114 12.97 -2.18 4.68
C GLU A 114 11.52 -2.65 4.88
N GLU A 115 11.22 -3.31 6.00
CA GLU A 115 9.85 -3.70 6.34
C GLU A 115 8.95 -2.47 6.50
N PHE A 116 9.46 -1.44 7.18
CA PHE A 116 8.70 -0.19 7.34
C PHE A 116 8.41 0.49 6.00
N LEU A 117 9.38 0.50 5.08
CA LEU A 117 9.17 1.00 3.72
C LEU A 117 8.10 0.20 2.98
N ARG A 118 8.12 -1.13 3.07
CA ARG A 118 7.08 -1.99 2.48
C ARG A 118 5.69 -1.69 3.05
N ILE A 119 5.57 -1.56 4.36
CA ILE A 119 4.29 -1.22 5.02
C ILE A 119 3.80 0.14 4.52
N LYS A 120 4.68 1.13 4.41
CA LYS A 120 4.34 2.48 3.91
C LYS A 120 3.86 2.45 2.46
N ASP A 121 4.54 1.71 1.59
CA ASP A 121 4.16 1.57 0.19
C ASP A 121 2.77 0.91 0.07
N SER A 122 2.54 -0.16 0.84
CA SER A 122 1.24 -0.83 0.90
C SER A 122 0.13 0.08 1.44
N TYR A 123 0.40 0.87 2.47
CA TYR A 123 -0.56 1.83 3.02
C TYR A 123 -0.98 2.87 1.97
N ASN A 124 -0.03 3.41 1.21
CA ASN A 124 -0.33 4.41 0.18
C ASN A 124 -1.20 3.81 -0.94
N GLU A 125 -0.87 2.60 -1.39
CA GLU A 125 -1.66 1.89 -2.40
C GLU A 125 -3.10 1.64 -1.92
N LEU A 126 -3.26 1.12 -0.70
CA LEU A 126 -4.58 0.88 -0.12
C LEU A 126 -5.38 2.18 0.04
N PHE A 127 -4.72 3.27 0.44
CA PHE A 127 -5.36 4.57 0.60
C PHE A 127 -5.86 5.15 -0.73
N ASP A 128 -5.07 5.04 -1.80
CA ASP A 128 -5.47 5.50 -3.14
C ASP A 128 -6.57 4.61 -3.74
N ASN A 129 -6.52 3.30 -3.50
CA ASN A 129 -7.58 2.37 -3.87
C ASN A 129 -8.88 2.69 -3.14
N ALA A 130 -8.83 2.97 -1.83
CA ALA A 130 -10.00 3.34 -1.04
C ALA A 130 -10.70 4.58 -1.60
N LYS A 131 -9.94 5.63 -1.95
CA LYS A 131 -10.48 6.85 -2.60
C LYS A 131 -11.14 6.57 -3.95
N THR A 132 -10.62 5.59 -4.69
CA THR A 132 -11.18 5.22 -6.00
C THR A 132 -12.52 4.51 -5.79
N VAL A 133 -12.57 3.51 -4.91
CA VAL A 133 -13.80 2.79 -4.57
C VAL A 133 -14.86 3.72 -3.98
N GLU A 134 -14.48 4.65 -3.09
CA GLU A 134 -15.41 5.64 -2.53
C GLU A 134 -16.09 6.49 -3.62
N ARG A 135 -15.36 6.84 -4.68
CA ARG A 135 -15.90 7.57 -5.83
C ARG A 135 -16.87 6.72 -6.62
N GLU A 136 -16.51 5.47 -6.93
CA GLU A 136 -17.38 4.54 -7.65
C GLU A 136 -18.68 4.27 -6.89
N VAL A 137 -18.59 4.06 -5.57
CA VAL A 137 -19.76 3.91 -4.69
C VAL A 137 -20.66 5.15 -4.76
N HIS A 138 -20.07 6.35 -4.76
CA HIS A 138 -20.83 7.59 -4.87
C HIS A 138 -21.53 7.71 -6.24
N GLU A 139 -20.83 7.38 -7.33
CA GLU A 139 -21.39 7.41 -8.69
C GLU A 139 -22.52 6.40 -8.88
N GLU A 140 -22.35 5.15 -8.42
CA GLU A 140 -23.40 4.13 -8.50
C GLU A 140 -24.61 4.49 -7.63
N LYS A 141 -24.39 5.13 -6.48
CA LYS A 141 -25.49 5.62 -5.65
C LYS A 141 -26.35 6.66 -6.39
N LEU A 142 -25.72 7.59 -7.12
CA LEU A 142 -26.46 8.57 -7.93
C LEU A 142 -27.32 7.89 -9.00
N LYS A 143 -26.76 6.91 -9.72
CA LYS A 143 -27.52 6.14 -10.73
C LYS A 143 -28.66 5.34 -10.12
N TYR A 144 -28.44 4.76 -8.94
CA TYR A 144 -29.47 4.06 -8.20
C TYR A 144 -30.62 5.01 -7.82
N ASP A 145 -30.31 6.20 -7.31
CA ASP A 145 -31.30 7.21 -6.96
C ASP A 145 -32.11 7.67 -8.20
N GLU A 146 -31.46 7.87 -9.35
CA GLU A 146 -32.12 8.18 -10.64
C GLU A 146 -33.05 7.05 -11.11
N LEU A 147 -32.59 5.80 -11.04
CA LEU A 147 -33.41 4.63 -11.40
C LEU A 147 -34.61 4.48 -10.48
N GLN A 148 -34.44 4.75 -9.18
CA GLN A 148 -35.52 4.69 -8.20
C GLN A 148 -36.63 5.70 -8.54
N GLU A 149 -36.27 6.90 -8.97
CA GLU A 149 -37.23 7.91 -9.42
C GLU A 149 -37.97 7.46 -10.69
N PHE A 150 -37.27 6.88 -11.66
CA PHE A 150 -37.90 6.36 -12.88
C PHE A 150 -38.87 5.20 -12.58
N VAL A 151 -38.51 4.31 -11.66
CA VAL A 151 -39.40 3.23 -11.19
C VAL A 151 -40.68 3.81 -10.57
N HIS A 152 -40.57 4.86 -9.75
CA HIS A 152 -41.73 5.52 -9.17
C HIS A 152 -42.67 6.07 -10.26
N VAL A 153 -42.13 6.77 -11.26
CA VAL A 153 -42.91 7.29 -12.39
C VAL A 153 -43.62 6.17 -13.16
N LEU A 154 -42.92 5.07 -13.45
CA LEU A 154 -43.51 3.92 -14.14
C LEU A 154 -44.61 3.23 -13.32
N MET A 155 -44.50 3.17 -11.99
CA MET A 155 -45.54 2.61 -11.14
C MET A 155 -46.84 3.43 -11.24
N VAL A 156 -46.75 4.76 -11.22
CA VAL A 156 -47.90 5.65 -11.40
C VAL A 156 -48.52 5.48 -12.80
N ASP A 157 -47.70 5.44 -13.86
CA ASP A 157 -48.20 5.21 -15.23
C ASP A 157 -48.91 3.85 -15.35
N LYS A 158 -48.36 2.79 -14.73
CA LYS A 158 -48.99 1.47 -14.70
C LYS A 158 -50.37 1.51 -14.03
N GLU A 159 -50.51 2.19 -12.90
CA GLU A 159 -51.79 2.33 -12.19
C GLU A 159 -52.84 3.06 -13.04
N THR A 160 -52.46 4.19 -13.64
CA THR A 160 -53.38 4.98 -14.50
C THR A 160 -53.86 4.19 -15.73
N LYS A 161 -52.96 3.43 -16.36
CA LYS A 161 -53.31 2.51 -17.45
C LYS A 161 -54.21 1.37 -16.97
N GLY A 162 -53.97 0.84 -15.78
CA GLY A 162 -54.84 -0.16 -15.13
C GLY A 162 -56.27 0.36 -14.97
N HIS A 163 -56.45 1.57 -14.45
CA HIS A 163 -57.77 2.21 -14.35
C HIS A 163 -58.45 2.36 -15.72
N SER A 164 -57.72 2.82 -16.74
CA SER A 164 -58.24 2.96 -18.10
C SER A 164 -58.72 1.63 -18.68
N VAL A 165 -57.95 0.56 -18.51
CA VAL A 165 -58.34 -0.80 -18.94
C VAL A 165 -59.64 -1.25 -18.25
N THR A 166 -59.76 -1.06 -16.93
CA THR A 166 -61.00 -1.42 -16.23
C THR A 166 -62.20 -0.58 -16.71
N GLY A 167 -61.98 0.68 -17.08
CA GLY A 167 -63.02 1.54 -17.67
C GLY A 167 -63.50 1.04 -19.04
N LEU A 168 -62.55 0.69 -19.91
CA LEU A 168 -62.86 0.12 -21.23
C LEU A 168 -63.59 -1.22 -21.11
N GLN A 169 -63.19 -2.09 -20.18
CA GLN A 169 -63.86 -3.38 -19.97
C GLN A 169 -65.34 -3.20 -19.58
N ARG A 170 -65.65 -2.30 -18.64
CA ARG A 170 -67.04 -1.98 -18.28
C ARG A 170 -67.85 -1.48 -19.47
N THR A 171 -67.20 -0.72 -20.36
CA THR A 171 -67.84 -0.21 -21.59
C THR A 171 -68.15 -1.36 -22.55
N VAL A 172 -67.21 -2.29 -22.73
CA VAL A 172 -67.41 -3.51 -23.53
C VAL A 172 -68.57 -4.33 -22.96
N ASP A 173 -68.60 -4.56 -21.65
CA ASP A 173 -69.66 -5.32 -20.99
C ASP A 173 -71.04 -4.66 -21.19
N ALA A 174 -71.13 -3.34 -21.02
CA ALA A 174 -72.37 -2.59 -21.23
C ALA A 174 -72.86 -2.63 -22.70
N ILE A 175 -71.94 -2.63 -23.68
CA ILE A 175 -72.30 -2.77 -25.10
C ILE A 175 -72.82 -4.18 -25.37
N MET A 176 -72.19 -5.23 -24.82
CA MET A 176 -72.64 -6.61 -25.00
C MET A 176 -74.05 -6.82 -24.44
N GLU A 177 -74.35 -6.28 -23.26
CA GLU A 177 -75.70 -6.31 -22.67
C GLU A 177 -76.74 -5.64 -23.59
N ARG A 178 -76.40 -4.49 -24.19
CA ARG A 178 -77.29 -3.79 -25.14
C ARG A 178 -77.53 -4.59 -26.42
N ILE A 179 -76.50 -5.26 -26.94
CA ILE A 179 -76.64 -6.14 -28.12
C ILE A 179 -77.58 -7.30 -27.80
N GLN A 180 -77.41 -7.95 -26.65
CA GLN A 180 -78.28 -9.04 -26.22
C GLN A 180 -79.73 -8.58 -26.04
N GLY A 181 -79.94 -7.42 -25.41
CA GLY A 181 -81.27 -6.81 -25.30
C GLY A 181 -81.93 -6.58 -26.66
N ALA A 182 -81.21 -5.98 -27.61
CA ALA A 182 -81.71 -5.74 -28.96
C ALA A 182 -82.07 -7.05 -29.71
N MET A 183 -81.28 -8.11 -29.53
CA MET A 183 -81.59 -9.43 -30.09
C MET A 183 -82.87 -10.04 -29.51
N LEU A 184 -83.08 -9.89 -28.20
CA LEU A 184 -84.31 -10.37 -27.53
C LEU A 184 -85.54 -9.62 -28.04
N ASP A 185 -85.44 -8.29 -28.16
CA ASP A 185 -86.51 -7.45 -28.69
C ASP A 185 -86.86 -7.85 -30.13
N PHE A 186 -85.85 -8.09 -30.97
CA PHE A 186 -86.04 -8.57 -32.35
C PHE A 186 -86.79 -9.91 -32.38
N ASN A 187 -86.33 -10.90 -31.62
CA ASN A 187 -86.97 -12.23 -31.56
C ASN A 187 -88.41 -12.15 -31.05
N ARG A 188 -88.71 -11.25 -30.12
CA ARG A 188 -90.07 -11.04 -29.60
C ARG A 188 -91.00 -10.44 -30.65
N LEU A 189 -90.47 -9.51 -31.47
CA LEU A 189 -91.21 -8.90 -32.57
C LEU A 189 -91.56 -9.94 -33.65
N ASP A 190 -90.59 -10.78 -34.03
CA ASP A 190 -90.75 -11.84 -35.04
C ASP A 190 -91.78 -12.91 -34.62
N ALA A 191 -91.85 -13.24 -33.32
CA ALA A 191 -92.79 -14.21 -32.78
C ALA A 191 -94.22 -13.68 -32.54
N SER A 192 -94.50 -12.40 -32.80
CA SER A 192 -95.82 -11.80 -32.54
C SER A 192 -96.78 -12.02 -33.72
N PRO A 193 -98.06 -12.40 -33.49
CA PRO A 193 -99.04 -12.51 -34.57
C PRO A 193 -99.42 -11.13 -35.13
N TRP A 194 -99.70 -11.08 -36.43
CA TRP A 194 -100.13 -9.88 -37.16
C TRP A 194 -101.51 -9.37 -36.72
#